data_AF-A0A1V6C662-F1
#
_entry.id   AF-A0A1V6C662-F1
#
_cell.length_a   1.000
_cell.length_b   1.000
_cell.length_c   1.000
_cell.angle_alpha   90.00
_cell.angle_beta   90.00
_cell.angle_gamma   90.00
#
_symmetry.space_group_name_H-M   'P 1'
#
loop_
_entity.id
_entity.type
_entity.pdbx_description
1 polymer ?
#
loop_
_entity_poly.entity_id
_entity_poly.type
_entity_poly.pdbx_seq_one_letter_code
_entity_poly.pdbx_strand_id
1 'polypeptide(L)' 'MNDYQMRVVKEKAELEVKIEALETFIEKNPVFQTLPKEERGLLQSQLDVMFGYAGILESRIELFGEK' A
#
# COMPACT_ATOMS: atom_id res chain seq x y z
N MET A 1 13.58 -8.62 17.34
CA MET A 1 12.20 -8.09 17.30
C MET A 1 11.27 -9.02 18.07
N ASN A 2 10.28 -8.47 18.77
CA ASN A 2 9.20 -9.25 19.40
C ASN A 2 8.08 -9.59 18.40
N ASP A 3 7.12 -10.44 18.79
CA ASP A 3 6.02 -10.87 17.93
C ASP A 3 5.17 -9.70 17.40
N TYR A 4 4.96 -8.68 18.23
CA TYR A 4 4.25 -7.46 17.82
C TYR A 4 5.00 -6.72 16.70
N GLN A 5 6.32 -6.56 16.83
CA GLN A 5 7.15 -5.90 15.81
C GLN A 5 7.18 -6.70 14.50
N MET A 6 7.30 -8.02 14.60
CA MET A 6 7.23 -8.91 13.42
C MET A 6 5.88 -8.83 12.71
N ARG A 7 4.77 -8.67 13.46
CA ARG A 7 3.44 -8.45 12.88
C ARG A 7 3.40 -7.19 12.01
N VAL A 8 3.99 -6.08 12.46
CA VAL A 8 4.01 -4.81 11.73
C VAL A 8 4.85 -4.91 10.44
N VAL A 9 6.01 -5.56 10.51
CA VAL A 9 6.86 -5.82 9.34
C VAL A 9 6.12 -6.67 8.31
N LYS A 10 5.47 -7.75 8.75
CA LYS A 10 4.69 -8.62 7.86
C LYS A 10 3.51 -7.88 7.24
N GLU A 11 2.78 -7.11 8.04
CA GLU A 11 1.65 -6.30 7.58
C GLU A 11 2.06 -5.30 6.50
N LYS A 12 3.22 -4.65 6.64
CA LYS A 12 3.77 -3.76 5.61
C LYS A 12 4.09 -4.51 4.32
N ALA A 13 4.78 -5.65 4.41
CA ALA A 13 5.12 -6.45 3.23
C ALA A 13 3.87 -6.93 2.48
N GLU A 14 2.84 -7.36 3.20
CA GLU A 14 1.56 -7.76 2.59
C GLU A 14 0.83 -6.58 1.93
N LEU A 15 0.97 -5.38 2.47
CA LEU A 15 0.41 -4.16 1.88
C LEU A 15 1.17 -3.73 0.63
N GLU A 16 2.50 -3.78 0.64
CA GLU A 16 3.34 -3.43 -0.53
C GLU A 16 3.02 -4.30 -1.75
N VAL A 17 2.77 -5.60 -1.57
CA VAL A 17 2.31 -6.49 -2.65
C VAL A 17 0.97 -6.02 -3.24
N LYS A 18 0.04 -5.54 -2.40
CA LYS A 18 -1.25 -5.02 -2.88
C LYS A 18 -1.10 -3.68 -3.59
N ILE A 19 -0.21 -2.82 -3.10
CA ILE A 19 0.13 -1.54 -3.74
C ILE A 19 0.67 -1.80 -5.14
N GLU A 20 1.69 -2.65 -5.29
CA GLU A 20 2.30 -2.96 -6.59
C GLU A 20 1.28 -3.52 -7.58
N ALA A 21 0.38 -4.39 -7.10
CA ALA A 21 -0.66 -4.97 -7.93
C ALA A 21 -1.67 -3.91 -8.43
N LEU A 22 -2.11 -3.01 -7.55
CA LEU A 22 -3.05 -1.95 -7.91
C LEU A 22 -2.40 -0.88 -8.79
N GLU A 23 -1.18 -0.46 -8.46
CA GLU A 23 -0.38 0.46 -9.27
C GLU A 23 -0.15 -0.10 -10.67
N THR A 24 0.27 -1.36 -10.78
CA THR A 24 0.43 -2.05 -12.08
C THR A 24 -0.88 -2.09 -12.87
N PHE A 25 -2.02 -2.32 -12.20
CA PHE A 25 -3.31 -2.27 -12.87
C PHE A 25 -3.62 -0.86 -13.40
N ILE A 26 -3.42 0.18 -12.59
CA ILE A 26 -3.69 1.58 -12.95
C ILE A 26 -2.77 2.05 -14.09
N GLU A 27 -1.48 1.73 -14.03
CA GLU A 27 -0.47 2.25 -14.96
C GLU A 27 -0.37 1.45 -16.25
N LYS A 28 -0.49 0.12 -16.18
CA LYS A 28 -0.10 -0.79 -17.27
C LYS A 28 -1.27 -1.54 -17.89
N ASN A 29 -2.44 -1.63 -17.23
CA ASN A 29 -3.57 -2.36 -17.75
C ASN A 29 -4.50 -1.45 -18.60
N PRO A 30 -4.68 -1.72 -19.91
CA PRO A 30 -5.56 -0.91 -20.76
C PRO A 30 -7.02 -0.87 -20.29
N VAL A 31 -7.47 -1.89 -19.54
CA VAL A 31 -8.82 -1.95 -18.97
C VAL A 31 -9.09 -0.76 -18.07
N PHE A 32 -8.09 -0.28 -17.32
CA PHE A 32 -8.25 0.88 -16.45
C PHE A 32 -8.78 2.09 -17.22
N GLN A 33 -8.28 2.35 -18.43
CA GLN A 33 -8.72 3.47 -19.27
C GLN A 33 -10.15 3.33 -19.79
N THR A 34 -10.71 2.12 -19.78
CA THR A 34 -12.09 1.84 -20.20
C THR A 34 -13.11 2.00 -19.07
N LEU A 35 -12.65 2.12 -17.81
CA LEU A 35 -13.53 2.25 -16.65
C LEU A 35 -14.17 3.65 -16.59
N PRO A 36 -15.38 3.76 -16.00
CA PRO A 36 -15.98 5.05 -15.64
C PRO A 36 -15.00 5.94 -14.87
N LYS A 37 -15.14 7.26 -15.04
CA LYS A 37 -14.25 8.24 -14.39
C LYS A 37 -14.29 8.12 -12.87
N GLU A 38 -15.47 7.85 -12.33
CA GLU A 38 -15.72 7.66 -10.91
C GLU A 38 -14.95 6.44 -10.38
N GLU A 39 -15.00 5.33 -11.08
CA GLU A 39 -14.29 4.09 -10.70
C GLU A 39 -12.78 4.27 -10.75
N ARG A 40 -12.25 4.92 -11.80
CA ARG A 40 -10.82 5.27 -11.87
C ARG A 40 -10.39 6.16 -10.71
N GLY A 41 -11.22 7.15 -10.35
CA GLY A 41 -10.95 8.04 -9.23
C GLY A 41 -10.91 7.30 -7.88
N LEU A 42 -11.81 6.33 -7.68
CA LEU A 42 -11.81 5.49 -6.49
C LEU A 42 -10.57 4.60 -6.40
N LEU A 43 -10.15 3.98 -7.51
CA LEU A 43 -8.94 3.15 -7.55
C LEU A 43 -7.67 3.96 -7.26
N GLN A 44 -7.57 5.19 -7.81
CA GLN A 44 -6.45 6.08 -7.50
C GLN A 44 -6.46 6.48 -6.01
N SER A 45 -7.62 6.87 -5.49
CA SER A 45 -7.77 7.23 -4.06
C SER A 45 -7.42 6.05 -3.15
N GLN A 46 -7.80 4.83 -3.53
CA GLN A 46 -7.43 3.62 -2.83
C GLN A 46 -5.91 3.45 -2.80
N LEU A 47 -5.22 3.59 -3.94
CA LEU A 47 -3.77 3.50 -4.01
C LEU A 47 -3.09 4.53 -3.11
N ASP A 48 -3.55 5.79 -3.15
CA ASP A 48 -3.01 6.87 -2.34
C ASP A 48 -3.15 6.58 -0.83
N VAL A 49 -4.31 6.09 -0.38
CA VAL A 49 -4.53 5.70 1.02
C VAL A 49 -3.65 4.51 1.41
N MET A 50 -3.44 3.54 0.51
CA MET A 50 -2.57 2.40 0.76
C MET A 50 -1.11 2.82 0.92
N PHE A 51 -0.60 3.75 0.10
CA PHE A 51 0.73 4.33 0.29
C PHE A 51 0.85 5.07 1.63
N GLY A 52 -0.16 5.88 1.97
CA GLY A 52 -0.21 6.55 3.28
C GLY A 52 -0.16 5.54 4.43
N TYR A 53 -0.88 4.43 4.31
CA TYR A 53 -0.85 3.36 5.30
C TYR A 53 0.53 2.69 5.39
N ALA A 54 1.16 2.36 4.26
CA ALA A 54 2.50 1.78 4.22
C ALA A 54 3.55 2.71 4.86
N GLY A 55 3.45 4.03 4.63
CA GLY A 55 4.31 5.03 5.27
C GLY A 55 4.17 5.04 6.79
N ILE A 56 2.94 4.93 7.31
CA ILE A 56 2.71 4.80 8.77
C ILE A 56 3.36 3.53 9.32
N LEU A 57 3.27 2.41 8.61
CA LEU A 57 3.91 1.16 9.03
C LEU A 57 5.43 1.28 9.02
N GLU A 58 6.01 1.94 8.01
CA GLU A 58 7.46 2.20 7.94
C GLU A 58 7.92 3.04 9.14
N SER A 59 7.27 4.17 9.42
CA SER A 59 7.61 4.99 10.59
C SER A 59 7.47 4.22 11.91
N ARG A 60 6.50 3.32 12.02
CA ARG A 60 6.37 2.43 13.19
C ARG A 60 7.54 1.45 13.30
N ILE A 61 8.05 0.95 12.18
CA ILE A 61 9.19 0.02 12.13
C ILE A 61 10.50 0.73 12.47
N GLU A 62 10.71 1.96 12.02
CA GLU A 62 11.89 2.78 12.34
C GLU A 62 12.07 2.94 13.87
N LEU A 63 10.96 3.11 14.61
CA LEU A 63 10.97 3.21 16.08
C LEU A 63 11.40 1.91 16.79
N PHE A 64 11.49 0.77 16.10
CA PHE A 64 11.88 -0.50 16.73
C PHE A 64 13.36 -0.57 17.10
N GLY A 65 14.21 0.29 16.51
CA GLY A 65 15.64 0.40 16.78
C GLY A 65 16.04 1.58 17.68
N GLU A 66 15.11 2.47 18.03
CA GLU A 66 15.41 3.67 18.84
C GLU A 66 15.44 3.42 20.37
N LYS A 67 15.91 2.26 20.82
CA LYS A 67 16.13 1.97 22.25
C LYS A 67 17.40 1.18 22.51
#